data_AF-A0ABD2LH98-F1
#
_entry.id   AF-A0ABD2LH98-F1
#
_cell.length_a   1.000
_cell.length_b   1.000
_cell.length_c   1.000
_cell.angle_alpha   90.00
_cell.angle_beta   90.00
_cell.angle_gamma   90.00
#
_symmetry.space_group_name_H-M   'P 1'
#
loop_
_entity.id
_entity.type
_entity.pdbx_description
1 polymer ?
#
loop_
_entity_poly.entity_id
_entity_poly.type
_entity_poly.pdbx_seq_one_letter_code
_entity_poly.pdbx_strand_id
1 'polypeptide(L)'
;MIVCTELGVGMGSEVPFRSVGNTLLLHESAVVEACNLKFAIEYRMKNMEAAAEALSDLPARMEEELDPVTLHNQAQTDSQWLAIKWTKRIGQHFLAN
;
A
#
# COMPACT_ATOMS: atom_id res chain seq x y z
N MET A 1 -34.58 2.46 -11.55
CA MET A 1 -34.73 1.80 -10.23
C MET A 1 -33.33 1.79 -9.61
N ILE A 2 -33.17 2.54 -8.52
CA ILE A 2 -31.98 2.74 -7.66
C ILE A 2 -30.71 3.26 -8.37
N VAL A 3 -30.45 4.56 -8.15
CA VAL A 3 -29.20 5.25 -8.48
C VAL A 3 -28.32 5.19 -7.22
N CYS A 4 -27.18 4.51 -7.28
CA CYS A 4 -26.15 4.60 -6.24
C CYS A 4 -25.20 5.75 -6.57
N THR A 5 -25.53 6.94 -6.06
CA THR A 5 -24.77 8.20 -6.24
C THR A 5 -23.57 8.30 -5.29
N GLU A 6 -22.70 7.28 -5.25
CA GLU A 6 -21.48 7.31 -4.41
C GLU A 6 -20.22 6.81 -5.15
N LEU A 7 -20.34 6.25 -6.36
CA LEU A 7 -19.17 5.85 -7.15
C LEU A 7 -19.29 6.40 -8.57
N GLY A 8 -18.77 7.62 -8.76
CA GLY A 8 -18.62 8.25 -10.06
C GLY A 8 -17.57 7.52 -10.90
N VAL A 9 -18.00 6.47 -11.60
CA VAL A 9 -17.24 5.88 -12.70
C VAL A 9 -17.65 6.60 -13.98
N GLY A 10 -16.81 7.55 -14.41
CA GLY A 10 -16.92 8.26 -15.68
C GLY A 10 -15.54 8.63 -16.18
N MET A 11 -15.09 7.96 -17.23
CA MET A 11 -13.82 8.17 -17.93
C MET A 11 -13.57 9.67 -18.24
N GLY A 12 -12.41 10.15 -17.81
CA GLY A 12 -11.86 11.46 -18.12
C GLY A 12 -10.60 11.66 -17.29
N SER A 13 -9.48 11.86 -17.97
CA SER A 13 -8.16 12.16 -17.41
C SER A 13 -8.19 13.15 -16.24
N GLU A 14 -7.37 12.88 -15.21
CA GLU A 14 -7.05 13.79 -14.10
C GLU A 14 -8.08 13.90 -12.96
N VAL A 15 -8.63 12.78 -12.47
CA VAL A 15 -9.20 12.78 -11.12
C VAL A 15 -8.01 12.79 -10.15
N PRO A 16 -7.70 13.87 -9.42
CA PRO A 16 -6.74 13.77 -8.33
C PRO A 16 -7.34 12.73 -7.39
N PHE A 17 -6.60 11.64 -7.17
CA PHE A 17 -6.90 10.63 -6.17
C PHE A 17 -7.43 11.38 -4.95
N ARG A 18 -8.73 11.24 -4.65
CA ARG A 18 -9.37 12.04 -3.60
C ARG A 18 -8.70 11.60 -2.32
N SER A 19 -7.67 12.33 -1.91
CA SER A 19 -7.01 12.08 -0.65
C SER A 19 -8.10 12.12 0.40
N VAL A 20 -8.19 11.07 1.19
CA VAL A 20 -9.07 11.03 2.36
C VAL A 20 -8.66 12.12 3.36
N GLY A 21 -7.41 12.60 3.25
CA GLY A 21 -6.80 13.57 4.14
C GLY A 21 -6.64 13.00 5.55
N ASN A 22 -5.89 13.71 6.40
CA ASN A 22 -5.78 13.38 7.82
C ASN A 22 -7.01 13.90 8.60
N THR A 23 -8.20 13.42 8.21
CA THR A 23 -9.47 13.81 8.81
C THR A 23 -9.64 13.17 10.19
N LEU A 24 -10.27 13.87 11.15
CA LEU A 24 -10.55 13.35 12.50
C LEU A 24 -11.27 11.97 12.48
N LEU A 25 -12.23 11.79 11.58
CA LEU A 25 -12.93 10.51 11.42
C LEU A 25 -12.00 9.35 11.05
N LEU A 26 -10.97 9.61 10.24
CA LEU A 26 -9.98 8.59 9.87
C LEU A 26 -9.13 8.21 11.09
N HIS A 27 -8.71 9.19 11.89
CA HIS A 27 -7.98 8.93 13.12
C HIS A 27 -8.84 8.15 14.15
N GLU A 28 -10.10 8.55 14.32
CA GLU A 28 -11.05 7.85 15.21
C GLU A 28 -11.32 6.40 14.76
N SER A 29 -11.27 6.13 13.46
CA SER A 29 -11.46 4.78 12.92
C SER A 29 -10.28 3.83 13.22
N ALA A 30 -9.12 4.38 13.58
CA ALA A 30 -7.87 3.66 13.80
C ALA A 30 -7.45 2.71 12.65
N VAL A 31 -7.97 2.91 11.44
CA VAL A 31 -7.72 2.03 10.28
C VAL A 31 -6.26 2.07 9.87
N VAL A 32 -5.63 3.25 9.90
CA VAL A 32 -4.21 3.41 9.57
C VAL A 32 -3.34 2.63 10.56
N GLU A 33 -3.61 2.80 11.85
CA GLU A 33 -2.89 2.10 12.92
C GLU A 33 -3.10 0.58 12.84
N ALA A 34 -4.32 0.12 12.56
CA ALA A 34 -4.63 -1.30 12.39
C ALA A 34 -3.91 -1.91 11.19
N CYS A 35 -3.93 -1.25 10.02
CA CYS A 35 -3.22 -1.69 8.83
C CYS A 35 -1.71 -1.71 9.02
N ASN A 36 -1.14 -0.68 9.67
CA ASN A 36 0.28 -0.64 9.99
C ASN A 36 0.69 -1.77 10.96
N LEU A 37 -0.17 -2.13 11.93
CA LEU A 37 0.08 -3.25 12.82
C LEU A 37 -0.04 -4.60 12.11
N LYS A 38 -1.04 -4.77 11.24
CA LYS A 38 -1.19 -5.95 10.37
C LYS A 38 0.07 -6.15 9.52
N PHE A 39 0.57 -5.09 8.89
CA PHE A 39 1.83 -5.11 8.15
C PHE A 39 2.99 -5.61 9.03
N ALA A 40 3.17 -5.02 10.21
CA ALA A 40 4.28 -5.36 11.09
C ALA A 40 4.27 -6.84 11.53
N ILE A 41 3.10 -7.41 11.78
CA ILE A 41 2.95 -8.83 12.14
C ILE A 41 3.31 -9.71 10.95
N GLU A 42 2.71 -9.48 9.78
CA GLU A 42 2.95 -10.29 8.58
C GLU A 42 4.40 -10.19 8.10
N TYR A 43 4.98 -8.99 8.14
CA TYR A 43 6.39 -8.77 7.81
C TYR A 43 7.32 -9.56 8.74
N ARG A 44 7.03 -9.56 10.06
CA ARG A 44 7.79 -10.36 11.03
C ARG A 44 7.62 -11.87 10.81
N MET A 45 6.45 -12.31 10.34
CA MET A 45 6.17 -13.70 9.98
C MET A 45 6.75 -14.09 8.61
N LYS A 46 7.46 -13.17 7.93
CA LYS A 46 8.03 -13.32 6.58
C LYS A 46 6.98 -13.56 5.49
N ASN A 47 5.73 -13.20 5.76
CA ASN A 47 4.63 -13.32 4.81
C ASN A 47 4.49 -12.02 4.01
N MET A 48 5.35 -11.88 2.99
CA MET A 48 5.51 -10.61 2.28
C MET A 48 4.30 -10.22 1.42
N GLU A 49 3.57 -11.20 0.90
CA GLU A 49 2.37 -10.95 0.10
C GLU A 49 1.26 -10.37 0.97
N ALA A 50 1.01 -10.95 2.15
CA ALA A 50 0.03 -10.44 3.10
C ALA A 50 0.43 -9.09 3.70
N ALA A 51 1.75 -8.86 3.89
CA ALA A 51 2.24 -7.55 4.30
C ALA A 51 1.96 -6.49 3.23
N ALA A 52 2.26 -6.77 1.96
CA ALA A 52 1.96 -5.84 0.86
C ALA A 52 0.45 -5.56 0.72
N GLU A 53 -0.39 -6.59 0.90
CA GLU A 53 -1.85 -6.44 0.91
C GLU A 53 -2.32 -5.50 2.04
N ALA A 54 -1.75 -5.61 3.24
CA ALA A 54 -2.07 -4.73 4.36
C ALA A 54 -1.77 -3.24 4.08
N LEU A 55 -0.76 -2.94 3.24
CA LEU A 55 -0.48 -1.57 2.78
C LEU A 55 -1.42 -1.14 1.65
N SER A 56 -1.88 -2.07 0.82
CA SER A 56 -2.89 -1.78 -0.21
C SER A 56 -4.27 -1.50 0.38
N ASP A 57 -4.54 -1.97 1.59
CA ASP A 57 -5.77 -1.69 2.35
C ASP A 57 -5.80 -0.25 2.93
N LEU A 58 -4.66 0.46 2.93
CA LEU A 58 -4.60 1.82 3.46
C LEU A 58 -5.44 2.77 2.59
N PRO A 59 -6.11 3.76 3.23
CA PRO A 59 -6.86 4.76 2.50
C PRO A 59 -5.93 5.59 1.61
N ALA A 60 -6.49 6.01 0.49
CA ALA A 60 -5.89 6.93 -0.45
C ALA A 60 -5.40 8.23 0.23
N ARG A 61 -4.09 8.45 0.34
CA ARG A 61 -3.47 9.65 0.91
C ARG A 61 -2.27 10.08 0.07
N MET A 62 -1.93 11.38 0.08
CA MET A 62 -0.71 11.87 -0.59
C MET A 62 0.53 11.54 0.26
N GLU A 63 1.70 11.42 -0.36
CA GLU A 63 2.94 11.05 0.32
C GLU A 63 3.30 12.04 1.46
N GLU A 64 3.03 13.33 1.26
CA GLU A 64 3.26 14.39 2.25
C GLU A 64 2.36 14.28 3.49
N GLU A 65 1.24 13.54 3.38
CA GLU A 65 0.27 13.33 4.45
C GLU A 65 0.49 12.01 5.20
N LEU A 66 1.40 11.16 4.71
CA LEU A 66 1.68 9.88 5.32
C LEU A 66 2.42 10.05 6.64
N ASP A 67 2.01 9.23 7.59
CA ASP A 67 2.71 9.11 8.86
C ASP A 67 4.06 8.39 8.68
N PRO A 68 5.05 8.66 9.56
CA PRO A 68 6.38 8.07 9.44
C PRO A 68 6.37 6.54 9.54
N VAL A 69 5.35 5.94 10.16
CA VAL A 69 5.22 4.48 10.27
C VAL A 69 4.81 3.88 8.93
N THR A 70 3.82 4.47 8.25
CA THR A 70 3.43 4.04 6.90
C THR A 70 4.57 4.22 5.90
N LEU A 71 5.30 5.34 5.94
CA LEU A 71 6.49 5.55 5.08
C LEU A 71 7.57 4.48 5.32
N HIS A 72 7.84 4.16 6.59
CA HIS A 72 8.79 3.10 6.94
C HIS A 72 8.36 1.73 6.40
N ASN A 73 7.07 1.38 6.49
CA ASN A 73 6.53 0.12 6.00
C ASN A 73 6.61 0.02 4.47
N GLN A 74 6.34 1.12 3.76
CA GLN A 74 6.48 1.20 2.31
C GLN A 74 7.95 1.00 1.88
N ALA A 75 8.89 1.70 2.51
CA ALA A 75 10.31 1.56 2.20
C ALA A 75 10.85 0.15 2.42
N GLN A 76 10.39 -0.55 3.47
CA GLN A 76 10.75 -1.95 3.72
C GLN A 76 10.23 -2.89 2.63
N THR A 77 9.02 -2.63 2.14
CA THR A 77 8.39 -3.41 1.06
C THR A 77 9.15 -3.21 -0.26
N ASP A 78 9.49 -1.97 -0.60
CA ASP A 78 10.25 -1.64 -1.81
C ASP A 78 11.66 -2.25 -1.80
N SER A 79 12.35 -2.16 -0.67
CA SER A 79 13.69 -2.74 -0.49
C SER A 79 13.68 -4.26 -0.71
N GLN A 80 12.68 -4.95 -0.17
CA GLN A 80 12.46 -6.39 -0.35
C GLN A 80 12.11 -6.72 -1.81
N TRP A 81 11.24 -5.94 -2.44
CA TRP A 81 10.81 -6.16 -3.82
C TRP A 81 11.96 -6.07 -4.81
N LEU A 82 12.83 -5.06 -4.63
CA LEU A 82 14.05 -4.93 -5.41
C LEU A 82 14.93 -6.18 -5.23
N ALA A 83 15.15 -6.64 -4.00
CA ALA A 83 15.95 -7.83 -3.74
C ALA A 83 15.41 -9.07 -4.47
N ILE A 84 14.09 -9.29 -4.48
CA ILE A 84 13.44 -10.41 -5.21
C ILE A 84 13.62 -10.26 -6.73
N LYS A 85 13.46 -9.05 -7.27
CA LYS A 85 13.70 -8.80 -8.71
C LYS A 85 15.16 -9.06 -9.08
N TRP A 86 16.10 -8.63 -8.25
CA TRP A 86 17.53 -8.82 -8.47
C TRP A 86 17.90 -10.31 -8.44
N THR A 87 17.41 -11.08 -7.48
CA THR A 87 17.69 -12.54 -7.41
C THR A 87 17.11 -13.28 -8.62
N LYS A 88 15.87 -12.99 -9.03
CA LYS A 88 15.26 -13.57 -10.23
C LYS A 88 16.05 -13.22 -11.49
N ARG A 89 16.48 -11.96 -11.63
CA ARG A 89 17.30 -11.51 -12.77
C ARG A 89 18.64 -12.23 -12.83
N ILE A 90 19.35 -12.35 -11.72
CA ILE A 90 20.64 -13.06 -11.65
C ILE A 90 20.45 -14.55 -11.99
N GLY A 91 19.42 -15.20 -11.44
CA GLY A 91 19.13 -16.60 -11.72
C GLY A 91 18.83 -16.87 -13.20
N GLN A 92 18.11 -15.97 -13.88
CA GLN A 92 17.86 -16.08 -15.32
C GLN A 92 19.15 -15.94 -16.15
N HIS A 93 20.08 -15.06 -15.75
CA HIS A 93 21.38 -14.97 -16.40
C HIS A 93 22.24 -16.22 -16.20
N PHE A 94 22.12 -16.90 -15.06
CA PHE A 94 22.91 -18.09 -14.74
C PHE A 94 22.40 -19.37 -15.42
N LEU A 95 21.10 -19.44 -15.75
CA LEU A 95 20.48 -20.55 -16.49
C LEU A 95 20.60 -20.43 -18.02
N ALA A 96 21.10 -19.30 -18.52
CA ALA A 96 21.24 -19.00 -19.95
C ALA A 96 22.63 -19.30 -20.53
N ASN A 97 23.55 -19.87 -19.73
CA ASN A 97 24.89 -20.34 -20.12
C ASN A 97 25.06 -21.82 -19.76
#